data_AF-A0A6V7WEP4-F1
#
_entry.id   AF-A0A6V7WEP4-F1
#
_cell.length_a   1.000
_cell.length_b   1.000
_cell.length_c   1.000
_cell.angle_alpha   90.00
_cell.angle_beta   90.00
_cell.angle_gamma   90.00
#
_symmetry.space_group_name_H-M   'P 1'
#
loop_
_entity.id
_entity.type
_entity.pdbx_description
1 polymer ?
#
loop_
_entity_poly.entity_id
_entity_poly.type
_entity_poly.pdbx_seq_one_letter_code
_entity_poly.pdbx_strand_id
1 'polypeptide(L)'
;MGKALYGQSLYLFTHSTIYHGIYFSWFFNPHIGYIDDVNKEYENTLQPFHNLSVIFFLLITYITFFIIFLIKSKQGGFQSHQQSYSEKMIFFQIILISLFNSVAASIYVFMQYIHVNDLIIIIGQICWLNAHGIPPVIYLKMNNSIQRDCLGILKKISSTTLKFYKNLHSNSIQPLNLQINFAREDNQVNVQIQLNNQN
;
A
#
# COMPACT_ATOMS: atom_id res chain seq x y z
N MET A 1 6.23 -11.73 21.80
CA MET A 1 6.38 -13.20 21.71
C MET A 1 5.02 -13.93 21.68
N GLY A 2 4.08 -13.64 22.60
CA GLY A 2 2.76 -14.32 22.64
C GLY A 2 1.88 -14.19 21.39
N LYS A 3 1.81 -13.01 20.74
CA LYS A 3 1.00 -12.81 19.53
C LYS A 3 1.47 -13.63 18.33
N ALA A 4 2.80 -13.81 18.20
CA ALA A 4 3.39 -14.61 17.12
C ALA A 4 3.09 -16.10 17.33
N LEU A 5 3.23 -16.59 18.57
CA LEU A 5 2.90 -17.97 18.92
C LEU A 5 1.40 -18.28 18.74
N TYR A 6 0.53 -17.34 19.12
CA TYR A 6 -0.91 -17.46 18.89
C TYR A 6 -1.26 -17.54 17.39
N GLY A 7 -0.70 -16.63 16.58
CA GLY A 7 -0.86 -16.67 15.13
C GLY A 7 -0.32 -17.96 14.50
N GLN A 8 0.83 -18.45 14.98
CA GLN A 8 1.42 -19.70 14.51
C GLN A 8 0.55 -20.92 14.87
N SER A 9 -0.03 -20.95 16.08
CA SER A 9 -0.95 -22.01 16.48
C SER A 9 -2.23 -22.03 15.66
N LEU A 10 -2.79 -20.86 15.33
CA LEU A 10 -3.96 -20.79 14.46
C LEU A 10 -3.64 -21.30 13.05
N TYR A 11 -2.48 -20.92 12.50
CA TYR A 11 -2.05 -21.36 11.18
C TYR A 11 -1.81 -22.88 11.09
N LEU A 12 -1.28 -23.50 12.14
CA LEU A 12 -0.95 -24.93 12.14
C LEU A 12 -2.13 -25.84 12.46
N PHE A 13 -3.09 -25.37 13.26
CA PHE A 13 -4.18 -26.20 13.79
C PHE A 13 -5.56 -25.88 13.22
N THR A 14 -5.67 -24.90 12.31
CA THR A 14 -6.94 -24.59 11.65
C THR A 14 -6.82 -24.65 10.13
N HIS A 15 -7.93 -24.92 9.45
CA HIS A 15 -7.96 -24.96 7.99
C HIS A 15 -7.46 -23.63 7.43
N SER A 16 -6.45 -23.70 6.55
CA SER A 16 -5.85 -22.51 5.95
C SER A 16 -6.80 -21.92 4.91
N THR A 17 -6.84 -20.59 4.81
CA THR A 17 -7.56 -19.92 3.74
C THR A 17 -6.76 -20.01 2.44
N ILE A 18 -7.45 -20.22 1.34
CA ILE A 18 -6.85 -20.26 0.01
C ILE A 18 -7.31 -19.02 -0.74
N TYR A 19 -6.37 -18.37 -1.44
CA TYR A 19 -6.69 -17.22 -2.27
C TYR A 19 -7.46 -17.65 -3.52
N HIS A 20 -8.61 -17.02 -3.74
CA HIS A 20 -9.44 -17.27 -4.90
C HIS A 20 -9.40 -16.07 -5.85
N GLY A 21 -8.90 -16.28 -7.06
CA GLY A 21 -8.65 -15.20 -8.04
C GLY A 21 -9.93 -14.61 -8.65
N ILE A 22 -11.04 -15.33 -8.64
CA ILE A 22 -12.32 -14.85 -9.19
C ILE A 22 -12.94 -13.80 -8.27
N TYR A 23 -12.95 -14.08 -6.97
CA TYR A 23 -13.52 -13.21 -5.94
C TYR A 23 -12.49 -12.25 -5.32
N PHE A 24 -11.22 -12.33 -5.76
CA PHE A 24 -10.09 -11.56 -5.21
C PHE A 24 -9.99 -11.59 -3.68
N SER A 25 -10.35 -12.71 -3.07
CA SER A 25 -10.43 -12.85 -1.62
C SER A 25 -10.03 -14.24 -1.14
N TRP A 26 -9.89 -14.36 0.18
CA TRP A 26 -9.44 -15.55 0.86
C TRP A 26 -10.65 -16.30 1.41
N PHE A 27 -10.81 -17.56 1.02
CA PHE A 27 -11.92 -18.41 1.45
C PHE A 27 -11.38 -19.70 2.07
N PHE A 28 -12.15 -20.27 3.01
CA PHE A 28 -11.80 -21.58 3.55
C PHE A 28 -12.22 -22.74 2.63
N ASN A 29 -13.35 -22.62 1.93
CA ASN A 29 -13.77 -23.61 0.93
C ASN A 29 -12.96 -23.41 -0.37
N PRO A 30 -12.10 -24.36 -0.78
CA PRO A 30 -11.33 -24.26 -2.02
C PRO A 30 -12.19 -24.36 -3.28
N HIS A 31 -13.42 -24.86 -3.18
CA HIS A 31 -14.34 -25.08 -4.30
C HIS A 31 -15.47 -24.06 -4.37
N ILE A 32 -15.30 -22.90 -3.72
CA ILE A 32 -16.30 -21.82 -3.69
C ILE A 32 -16.80 -21.47 -5.10
N GLY A 33 -18.12 -21.52 -5.30
CA GLY A 33 -18.77 -21.27 -6.60
C GLY A 33 -18.96 -22.51 -7.50
N TYR A 34 -18.44 -23.68 -7.10
CA TYR A 34 -18.63 -24.95 -7.81
C TYR A 34 -19.28 -26.04 -6.93
N ILE A 35 -18.79 -26.21 -5.70
CA ILE A 35 -19.25 -27.21 -4.75
C ILE A 35 -19.49 -26.53 -3.40
N ASP A 36 -20.74 -26.60 -2.93
CA ASP A 36 -21.13 -26.08 -1.62
C ASP A 36 -20.60 -27.00 -0.51
N ASP A 37 -20.09 -26.40 0.56
CA ASP A 37 -19.57 -27.12 1.72
C ASP A 37 -20.70 -27.57 2.65
N VAL A 38 -21.53 -28.50 2.16
CA VAL A 38 -22.74 -28.98 2.88
C VAL A 38 -22.38 -29.63 4.22
N ASN A 39 -21.22 -30.29 4.29
CA ASN A 39 -20.75 -30.98 5.49
C ASN A 39 -19.95 -30.07 6.45
N LYS A 40 -19.76 -28.79 6.09
CA LYS A 40 -18.94 -27.82 6.85
C LYS A 40 -17.52 -28.32 7.11
N GLU A 41 -17.00 -29.10 6.18
CA GLU A 41 -15.72 -29.80 6.31
C GLU A 41 -14.54 -28.82 6.18
N TYR A 42 -14.78 -27.68 5.53
CA TYR A 42 -13.82 -26.60 5.36
C TYR A 42 -14.15 -25.37 6.22
N GLU A 43 -15.22 -25.39 7.02
CA GLU A 43 -15.55 -24.26 7.89
C GLU A 43 -14.61 -24.18 9.11
N ASN A 44 -13.89 -23.08 9.23
CA ASN A 44 -13.14 -22.76 10.44
C ASN A 44 -13.97 -21.84 11.35
N THR A 45 -14.67 -22.40 12.33
CA THR A 45 -15.53 -21.62 13.26
C THR A 45 -14.73 -20.68 14.19
N LEU A 46 -13.44 -20.95 14.40
CA LEU A 46 -12.58 -20.16 15.27
C LEU A 46 -12.23 -18.78 14.66
N GLN A 47 -12.12 -18.71 13.33
CA GLN A 47 -11.74 -17.48 12.64
C GLN A 47 -12.85 -16.41 12.65
N PRO A 48 -14.12 -16.70 12.32
CA PRO A 48 -15.22 -15.76 12.47
C PRO A 48 -15.39 -15.28 13.90
N PHE A 49 -15.25 -16.18 14.89
CA PHE A 49 -15.30 -15.82 16.30
C PHE A 49 -14.19 -14.86 16.69
N HIS A 50 -12.94 -15.13 16.27
CA HIS A 50 -11.82 -14.23 16.46
C HIS A 50 -12.06 -12.87 15.80
N ASN A 51 -12.49 -12.84 14.54
CA ASN A 51 -12.76 -11.60 13.83
C ASN A 51 -13.88 -10.77 14.50
N LEU A 52 -14.97 -11.41 14.94
CA LEU A 52 -16.05 -10.74 15.68
C LEU A 52 -15.57 -10.21 17.03
N SER A 53 -14.77 -11.00 17.77
CA SER A 53 -14.17 -10.59 19.03
C SER A 53 -13.28 -9.36 18.85
N VAL A 54 -12.43 -9.36 17.82
CA VAL A 54 -11.58 -8.22 17.46
C VAL A 54 -12.42 -6.97 17.18
N ILE A 55 -13.48 -7.08 16.37
CA ILE A 55 -14.39 -5.95 16.09
C ILE A 55 -15.01 -5.41 17.39
N PHE A 56 -15.51 -6.30 18.25
CA PHE A 56 -16.17 -5.92 19.49
C PHE A 56 -15.21 -5.19 20.46
N PHE A 57 -14.01 -5.74 20.68
CA PHE A 57 -13.01 -5.13 21.55
C PHE A 57 -12.44 -3.83 20.97
N LEU A 58 -12.28 -3.72 19.64
CA LEU A 58 -11.92 -2.45 19.01
C LEU A 58 -13.00 -1.41 19.31
N LEU A 59 -14.27 -1.67 18.98
CA LEU A 59 -15.37 -0.73 19.19
C LEU A 59 -15.43 -0.21 20.64
N ILE A 60 -15.30 -1.10 21.63
CA ILE A 60 -15.25 -0.73 23.05
C ILE A 60 -14.09 0.23 23.31
N THR A 61 -12.88 -0.13 22.86
CA THR A 61 -11.67 0.67 23.08
C THR A 61 -11.81 2.07 22.48
N TYR A 62 -12.38 2.19 21.27
CA TYR A 62 -12.62 3.48 20.61
C TYR A 62 -13.66 4.32 21.32
N ILE A 63 -14.76 3.71 21.78
CA ILE A 63 -15.79 4.41 22.56
C ILE A 63 -15.18 4.92 23.87
N THR A 64 -14.38 4.10 24.57
CA THR A 64 -13.67 4.50 25.79
C THR A 64 -12.73 5.68 25.52
N PHE A 65 -11.91 5.63 24.47
CA PHE A 65 -11.03 6.75 24.14
C PHE A 65 -11.79 8.02 23.75
N PHE A 66 -12.91 7.89 23.03
CA PHE A 66 -13.77 9.01 22.68
C PHE A 66 -14.38 9.66 23.93
N ILE A 67 -14.86 8.87 24.89
CA ILE A 67 -15.37 9.37 26.17
C ILE A 67 -14.27 10.09 26.96
N ILE A 68 -13.06 9.51 27.06
CA ILE A 68 -11.91 10.15 27.72
C ILE A 68 -11.56 11.48 27.05
N PHE A 69 -11.57 11.53 25.72
CA PHE A 69 -11.33 12.75 24.95
C PHE A 69 -12.39 13.82 25.24
N LEU A 70 -13.67 13.46 25.30
CA LEU A 70 -14.75 14.39 25.63
C LEU A 70 -14.64 14.93 27.06
N ILE A 71 -14.27 14.08 28.03
CA ILE A 71 -14.05 14.50 29.43
C ILE A 71 -12.88 15.49 29.51
N LYS A 72 -11.74 15.17 28.89
CA LYS A 72 -10.57 16.06 28.84
C LYS A 72 -10.85 17.36 28.09
N SER A 73 -11.70 17.33 27.06
CA SER A 73 -12.11 18.53 26.33
C SER A 73 -13.00 19.46 27.15
N LYS A 74 -13.72 18.96 28.17
CA LYS A 74 -14.65 19.74 29.00
C LYS A 74 -14.02 20.28 30.30
N GLN A 75 -12.97 19.65 30.83
CA GLN A 75 -12.36 20.01 32.12
C GLN A 75 -11.42 21.24 32.10
N GLY A 76 -11.28 21.92 30.96
CA GLY A 76 -10.72 23.28 30.92
C GLY A 76 -9.21 23.37 30.70
N GLY A 77 -8.83 24.39 29.92
CA GLY A 77 -7.45 24.86 29.75
C GLY A 77 -6.75 24.32 28.50
N PHE A 78 -7.01 24.92 27.34
CA PHE A 78 -6.24 24.71 26.11
C PHE A 78 -4.84 25.36 26.21
N GLN A 79 -4.07 25.05 27.26
CA GLN A 79 -2.69 25.47 27.45
C GLN A 79 -1.71 24.36 26.98
N SER A 80 -1.73 24.09 25.67
CA SER A 80 -0.57 23.51 24.96
C SER A 80 -0.72 23.77 23.45
N HIS A 81 -0.50 25.02 23.06
CA HIS A 81 -0.81 25.56 21.73
C HIS A 81 -0.08 24.87 20.54
N GLN A 82 0.89 23.97 20.78
CA GLN A 82 1.60 23.25 19.72
C GLN A 82 1.36 21.73 19.70
N GLN A 83 0.95 21.11 20.82
CA GLN A 83 0.90 19.65 20.95
C GLN A 83 -0.48 19.04 20.65
N SER A 84 -1.54 19.86 20.63
CA SER A 84 -2.93 19.39 20.50
C SER A 84 -3.33 18.92 19.09
N TYR A 85 -2.78 19.51 18.02
CA TYR A 85 -3.23 19.20 16.65
C TYR A 85 -2.77 17.81 16.20
N SER A 86 -1.48 17.49 16.38
CA SER A 86 -0.92 16.18 16.03
C SER A 86 -1.60 15.04 16.78
N GLU A 87 -1.88 15.23 18.08
CA GLU A 87 -2.58 14.24 18.91
C GLU A 87 -4.03 14.00 18.43
N LYS A 88 -4.77 15.06 18.10
CA LYS A 88 -6.13 14.95 17.53
C LYS A 88 -6.15 14.23 16.18
N MET A 89 -5.11 14.41 15.37
CA MET A 89 -5.04 13.76 14.05
C MET A 89 -4.66 12.29 14.14
N ILE A 90 -3.75 11.93 15.04
CA ILE A 90 -3.48 10.54 15.37
C ILE A 90 -4.76 9.88 15.90
N PHE A 91 -5.52 10.57 16.74
CA PHE A 91 -6.81 10.07 17.22
C PHE A 91 -7.81 9.83 16.07
N PHE A 92 -7.96 10.79 15.16
CA PHE A 92 -8.84 10.65 13.99
C PHE A 92 -8.39 9.51 13.06
N GLN A 93 -7.08 9.39 12.81
CA GLN A 93 -6.47 8.30 12.06
C GLN A 93 -6.84 6.95 12.66
N ILE A 94 -6.68 6.78 13.98
CA ILE A 94 -6.93 5.53 14.67
C ILE A 94 -8.43 5.16 14.57
N ILE A 95 -9.36 6.12 14.75
CA ILE A 95 -10.81 5.91 14.56
C ILE A 95 -11.11 5.42 13.14
N LEU A 96 -10.56 6.09 12.14
CA LEU A 96 -10.89 5.86 10.74
C LEU A 96 -10.32 4.52 10.24
N ILE A 97 -9.13 4.12 10.69
CA ILE A 97 -8.56 2.78 10.46
C ILE A 97 -9.47 1.71 11.08
N SER A 98 -9.95 1.93 12.30
CA SER A 98 -10.86 0.98 12.95
C SER A 98 -12.19 0.84 12.24
N LEU A 99 -12.75 1.95 11.74
CA LEU A 99 -14.01 1.92 11.01
C LEU A 99 -13.86 1.03 9.76
N PHE A 100 -12.81 1.26 8.97
CA PHE A 100 -12.53 0.46 7.79
C PHE A 100 -12.24 -1.01 8.12
N ASN A 101 -11.47 -1.28 9.18
CA ASN A 101 -11.19 -2.63 9.61
C ASN A 101 -12.44 -3.36 10.11
N SER A 102 -13.34 -2.65 10.81
CA SER A 102 -14.62 -3.19 11.26
C SER A 102 -15.50 -3.58 10.06
N VAL A 103 -15.66 -2.67 9.09
CA VAL A 103 -16.43 -2.93 7.87
C VAL A 103 -15.84 -4.10 7.08
N ALA A 104 -14.53 -4.14 6.88
CA ALA A 104 -13.85 -5.23 6.18
C ALA A 104 -14.05 -6.58 6.89
N ALA A 105 -13.89 -6.61 8.22
CA ALA A 105 -14.07 -7.83 9.00
C ALA A 105 -15.53 -8.31 9.04
N SER A 106 -16.50 -7.39 9.11
CA SER A 106 -17.93 -7.74 9.00
C SER A 106 -18.27 -8.33 7.63
N ILE A 107 -17.78 -7.72 6.54
CA ILE A 107 -17.96 -8.26 5.19
C ILE A 107 -17.32 -9.65 5.06
N TYR A 108 -16.12 -9.84 5.62
CA TYR A 108 -15.41 -11.12 5.61
C TYR A 108 -16.18 -12.23 6.35
N VAL A 109 -16.76 -11.92 7.51
CA VAL A 109 -17.60 -12.89 8.23
C VAL A 109 -18.85 -13.20 7.41
N PHE A 110 -19.47 -12.19 6.80
CA PHE A 110 -20.70 -12.35 6.03
C PHE A 110 -20.50 -13.21 4.76
N MET A 111 -19.41 -12.98 4.01
CA MET A 111 -19.09 -13.74 2.80
C MET A 111 -18.70 -15.21 3.07
N GLN A 112 -18.38 -15.54 4.32
CA GLN A 112 -18.02 -16.91 4.70
C GLN A 112 -19.25 -17.80 4.94
N TYR A 113 -20.43 -17.22 5.21
CA TYR A 113 -21.66 -17.96 5.52
C TYR A 113 -22.72 -17.88 4.41
N ILE A 114 -22.67 -16.86 3.57
CA ILE A 114 -23.66 -16.62 2.51
C ILE A 114 -22.91 -16.25 1.24
N HIS A 115 -23.46 -16.63 0.09
CA HIS A 115 -22.99 -16.11 -1.20
C HIS A 115 -23.20 -14.59 -1.26
N VAL A 116 -22.10 -13.85 -1.26
CA VAL A 116 -22.07 -12.40 -1.30
C VAL A 116 -21.70 -11.95 -2.71
N ASN A 117 -22.32 -10.87 -3.18
CA ASN A 117 -22.01 -10.26 -4.47
C ASN A 117 -20.54 -9.78 -4.51
N ASP A 118 -19.85 -10.03 -5.61
CA ASP A 118 -18.46 -9.63 -5.89
C ASP A 118 -18.17 -8.16 -5.55
N LEU A 119 -19.12 -7.25 -5.80
CA LEU A 119 -18.96 -5.83 -5.48
C LEU A 119 -18.74 -5.60 -3.98
N ILE A 120 -19.45 -6.34 -3.12
CA ILE A 120 -19.34 -6.22 -1.67
C ILE A 120 -17.99 -6.79 -1.22
N ILE A 121 -17.53 -7.88 -1.84
CA ILE A 121 -16.22 -8.46 -1.57
C ILE A 121 -15.11 -7.46 -1.91
N ILE A 122 -15.19 -6.81 -3.09
CA ILE A 122 -14.26 -5.75 -3.51
C ILE A 122 -14.28 -4.58 -2.53
N ILE A 123 -15.45 -4.12 -2.08
CA ILE A 123 -15.56 -3.08 -1.06
C ILE A 123 -14.84 -3.51 0.22
N GLY A 124 -15.02 -4.75 0.67
CA GLY A 124 -14.31 -5.32 1.81
C GLY A 124 -12.80 -5.26 1.65
N GLN A 125 -12.28 -5.64 0.47
CA GLN A 125 -10.85 -5.56 0.17
C GLN A 125 -10.33 -4.12 0.11
N ILE A 126 -11.10 -3.20 -0.47
CA ILE A 126 -10.76 -1.77 -0.50
C ILE A 126 -10.73 -1.20 0.92
N CYS A 127 -11.70 -1.53 1.77
CA CYS A 127 -11.69 -1.12 3.18
C CYS A 127 -10.46 -1.66 3.91
N TRP A 128 -10.13 -2.93 3.69
CA TRP A 128 -8.92 -3.53 4.26
C TRP A 128 -7.63 -2.83 3.79
N LEU A 129 -7.51 -2.55 2.49
CA LEU A 129 -6.39 -1.79 1.94
C LEU A 129 -6.27 -0.39 2.55
N ASN A 130 -7.40 0.28 2.73
CA ASN A 130 -7.48 1.61 3.31
C ASN A 130 -6.99 1.65 4.77
N ALA A 131 -7.23 0.59 5.55
CA ALA A 131 -6.72 0.48 6.92
C ALA A 131 -5.17 0.60 7.00
N HIS A 132 -4.46 0.16 5.96
CA HIS A 132 -3.00 0.27 5.86
C HIS A 132 -2.53 1.49 5.06
N GLY A 133 -3.33 1.98 4.11
CA GLY A 133 -2.98 3.09 3.21
C GLY A 133 -3.21 4.49 3.78
N ILE A 134 -4.06 4.63 4.79
CA ILE A 134 -4.41 5.92 5.39
C ILE A 134 -3.33 6.53 6.29
N PRO A 135 -2.63 5.77 7.17
CA PRO A 135 -1.58 6.32 8.03
C PRO A 135 -0.56 7.19 7.27
N PRO A 136 0.07 6.72 6.17
CA PRO A 136 1.06 7.52 5.45
C PRO A 136 0.47 8.76 4.80
N VAL A 137 -0.76 8.68 4.29
CA VAL A 137 -1.46 9.80 3.65
C VAL A 137 -1.74 10.92 4.66
N ILE A 138 -2.16 10.57 5.88
CA ILE A 138 -2.39 11.55 6.95
C ILE A 138 -1.08 12.24 7.34
N TYR A 139 0.02 11.49 7.49
CA TYR A 139 1.33 12.08 7.77
C TYR A 139 1.84 12.97 6.63
N LEU A 140 1.72 12.53 5.38
CA LEU A 140 2.13 13.27 4.20
C LEU A 140 1.29 14.52 3.93
N LYS A 141 0.01 14.56 4.33
CA LYS A 141 -0.86 15.73 4.07
C LYS A 141 -0.75 16.82 5.13
N MET A 142 -0.35 16.49 6.37
CA MET A 142 -0.52 17.39 7.50
C MET A 142 0.71 17.56 8.41
N ASN A 143 1.82 16.86 8.14
CA ASN A 143 3.09 17.18 8.78
C ASN A 143 4.01 17.94 7.80
N ASN A 144 4.08 19.26 7.98
CA ASN A 144 4.92 20.14 7.15
C ASN A 144 6.40 19.77 7.19
N SER A 145 6.90 19.16 8.28
CA SER A 145 8.27 18.68 8.35
C SER A 145 8.46 17.47 7.43
N ILE A 146 7.60 16.45 7.57
CA ILE A 146 7.66 15.23 6.75
C ILE A 146 7.45 15.55 5.27
N GLN A 147 6.55 16.47 4.95
CA GLN A 147 6.36 16.96 3.59
C GLN A 147 7.64 17.56 3.00
N ARG A 148 8.31 18.43 3.76
CA ARG A 148 9.56 19.07 3.33
C ARG A 148 10.66 18.03 3.12
N ASP A 149 10.76 17.06 4.01
CA ASP A 149 11.74 15.98 3.92
C ASP A 149 11.47 15.07 2.70
N CYS A 150 10.22 14.63 2.51
CA CYS A 150 9.81 13.84 1.35
C CYS A 150 10.01 14.60 0.02
N LEU A 151 9.64 15.88 -0.03
CA LEU A 151 9.87 16.73 -1.21
C LEU A 151 11.37 16.95 -1.46
N GLY A 152 12.18 17.05 -0.41
CA GLY A 152 13.64 17.13 -0.52
C GLY A 152 14.24 15.86 -1.13
N ILE A 153 13.79 14.69 -0.66
CA ILE A 153 14.18 13.38 -1.21
C ILE A 153 13.76 13.27 -2.68
N LEU A 154 12.51 13.61 -3.01
CA LEU A 154 12.00 13.59 -4.38
C LEU A 154 12.81 14.50 -5.32
N LYS A 155 13.13 15.73 -4.88
CA LYS A 155 14.00 16.66 -5.65
C LYS A 155 15.42 16.13 -5.82
N LYS A 156 15.97 15.44 -4.81
CA LYS A 156 17.30 14.83 -4.90
C LYS A 156 17.30 13.65 -5.88
N ILE A 157 16.27 12.82 -5.86
CA ILE A 157 16.11 11.70 -6.80
C ILE A 157 15.91 12.23 -8.23
N SER A 158 15.05 13.23 -8.43
CA SER A 158 14.80 13.78 -9.77
C SER A 158 16.06 14.41 -10.35
N SER A 159 16.79 15.22 -9.57
CA SER A 159 18.06 15.82 -10.02
C SER A 159 19.16 14.79 -10.29
N THR A 160 19.23 13.70 -9.52
CA THR A 160 20.17 12.59 -9.75
C THR A 160 19.84 11.85 -11.05
N THR A 161 18.55 11.54 -11.26
CA THR A 161 18.05 10.90 -12.48
C THR A 161 18.33 11.78 -13.71
N LEU A 162 18.12 13.10 -13.57
CA LEU A 162 18.34 14.05 -14.66
C LEU A 162 19.82 14.24 -14.98
N LYS A 163 20.71 14.19 -13.98
CA LYS A 163 22.16 14.15 -14.18
C LYS A 163 22.60 12.87 -14.89
N PHE A 164 22.07 11.73 -14.49
CA PHE A 164 22.36 10.44 -15.12
C PHE A 164 21.93 10.43 -16.58
N TYR A 165 20.71 10.89 -16.88
CA TYR A 165 20.22 11.04 -18.25
C TYR A 165 21.11 11.97 -19.11
N LYS A 166 21.49 13.14 -18.58
CA LYS A 166 22.39 14.06 -19.28
C LYS A 166 23.77 13.46 -19.54
N ASN A 167 24.30 12.68 -18.59
CA ASN A 167 25.60 12.03 -18.73
C ASN A 167 25.56 10.92 -19.80
N LEU A 168 24.49 10.13 -19.84
CA LEU A 168 24.25 9.15 -20.90
C LEU A 168 24.17 9.82 -22.29
N HIS A 169 23.40 10.90 -22.41
CA HIS A 169 23.24 11.60 -23.68
C HIS A 169 24.52 12.33 -24.13
N SER A 170 25.35 12.83 -23.21
CA SER A 170 26.63 13.46 -23.61
C SER A 170 27.67 12.43 -24.02
N ASN A 171 27.65 11.22 -23.46
CA ASN A 171 28.56 10.15 -23.82
C ASN A 171 28.13 9.37 -25.07
N SER A 172 26.84 9.41 -25.44
CA SER A 172 26.34 8.77 -26.67
C SER A 172 26.51 9.64 -27.93
N ILE A 173 26.85 10.93 -27.78
CA ILE A 173 27.13 11.84 -28.91
C ILE A 173 28.62 12.20 -28.87
N GLN A 174 29.49 11.24 -29.22
CA GLN A 174 30.75 11.64 -29.82
C GLN A 174 30.44 12.09 -31.26
N PRO A 175 30.79 13.31 -31.69
CA PRO A 175 30.56 13.72 -33.06
C PRO A 175 31.41 12.83 -33.98
N LEU A 176 30.74 11.98 -34.76
CA LEU A 176 31.36 11.21 -35.82
C LEU A 176 31.90 12.23 -36.84
N ASN A 177 33.23 12.39 -36.93
CA ASN A 177 33.79 13.27 -37.94
C ASN A 177 33.75 12.55 -39.29
N LEU A 178 32.87 13.02 -40.17
CA LEU A 178 32.80 12.57 -41.55
C LEU A 178 33.94 13.27 -42.33
N GLN A 179 35.01 12.54 -42.63
CA GLN A 179 36.04 13.02 -43.54
C GLN A 179 35.77 12.46 -44.93
N ILE A 180 35.49 13.35 -45.89
CA ILE A 180 35.34 13.01 -47.32
C ILE A 180 36.63 13.42 -48.01
N ASN A 181 37.43 12.44 -48.41
CA ASN A 181 38.66 12.68 -49.15
C ASN A 181 38.42 12.42 -50.64
N PHE A 182 38.73 13.43 -51.45
CA PHE A 182 38.69 13.34 -52.91
C PHE A 182 40.11 13.05 -53.41
N ALA A 183 40.35 11.82 -53.88
CA ALA A 183 41.62 11.46 -54.52
C ALA A 183 41.39 11.39 -56.03
N ARG A 184 42.26 12.05 -56.80
CA ARG A 184 42.22 12.06 -58.27
C ARG A 184 43.39 11.25 -58.79
N GLU A 185 43.12 10.05 -59.28
CA GLU A 185 44.08 9.21 -60.00
C GLU A 185 43.53 8.97 -61.41
N ASP A 186 44.39 9.13 -62.42
CA ASP A 186 44.18 8.71 -63.81
C ASP A 186 42.78 8.97 -64.38
N ASN A 187 42.41 10.25 -64.45
CA ASN A 187 41.17 10.75 -65.07
C ASN A 187 39.84 10.27 -64.45
N GLN A 188 39.85 9.63 -63.28
CA GLN A 188 38.66 9.37 -62.48
C GLN A 188 38.78 9.96 -61.07
N VAL A 189 37.68 10.52 -60.54
CA VAL A 189 37.62 11.04 -59.16
C VAL A 189 37.11 9.92 -58.27
N ASN A 190 37.94 9.47 -57.33
CA ASN A 190 37.56 8.44 -56.37
C ASN A 190 37.19 9.11 -55.04
N VAL A 191 35.99 8.83 -54.54
CA VAL A 191 35.48 9.39 -53.28
C VAL A 191 35.63 8.34 -52.19
N GLN A 192 36.46 8.61 -51.18
CA GLN A 192 36.56 7.75 -50.00
C GLN A 192 35.92 8.44 -48.79
N ILE A 193 34.97 7.76 -48.17
CA ILE A 193 34.26 8.20 -46.96
C ILE A 193 34.82 7.41 -45.78
N GLN A 194 35.47 8.09 -44.84
CA GLN A 194 35.96 7.47 -43.60
C GLN A 194 35.19 8.03 -42.38
N LEU A 195 34.74 7.12 -41.51
CA LEU A 195 34.08 7.42 -40.25
C LEU A 195 35.08 7.23 -39.11
N ASN A 196 35.54 8.33 -38.52
CA ASN A 196 36.49 8.29 -37.41
C ASN A 196 35.83 8.75 -36.11
N ASN A 197 35.92 7.92 -35.06
CA ASN A 197 35.58 8.32 -33.69
C ASN A 197 36.67 9.25 -33.15
N GLN A 198 36.28 10.38 -32.55
CA GLN A 198 37.20 11.17 -31.74
C GLN A 198 37.40 10.43 -30.41
N ASN A 199 38.50 9.68 -30.31
CA ASN A 199 38.99 9.17 -29.02
C ASN A 199 39.38 10.32 -28.10
#